data_AF-A0A0P7M8P6-F1
#
_entry.id   AF-A0A0P7M8P6-F1
#
_cell.length_a   1.000
_cell.length_b   1.000
_cell.length_c   1.000
_cell.angle_alpha   90.00
_cell.angle_beta   90.00
_cell.angle_gamma   90.00
#
_symmetry.space_group_name_H-M   'P 1'
#
loop_
_entity.id
_entity.type
_entity.pdbx_description
1 polymer ?
#
loop_
_entity_poly.entity_id
_entity_poly.type
_entity_poly.pdbx_seq_one_letter_code
_entity_poly.pdbx_strand_id
1 'polypeptide(L)'
;MNREQLITLISEKLKLIRTEKTFTQDQMSDLLGLSKKTLVQIEKGRILAGWTTTVAVCTLCRDSTILQHGLGGDPLEVVDLIANNGTLQPKEKTMGGYIWWKNIHEHGGFRLQQNVISLHFRILDNNNFRLISTFDEQVAKQAWEKLQM
;
A
#
# COMPACT_ATOMS: atom_id res chain seq x y z
N MET A 1 1.03 -1.83 -9.30
CA MET A 1 -0.39 -1.89 -8.90
C MET A 1 -1.10 -0.61 -9.35
N ASN A 2 -2.39 -0.65 -9.72
CA ASN A 2 -3.20 0.54 -10.04
C ASN A 2 -4.44 0.68 -9.14
N ARG A 3 -5.25 1.73 -9.37
CA ARG A 3 -6.42 2.06 -8.54
C ARG A 3 -7.46 0.94 -8.54
N GLU A 4 -7.78 0.38 -9.70
CA GLU A 4 -8.78 -0.68 -9.86
C GLU A 4 -8.32 -1.96 -9.16
N GLN A 5 -7.05 -2.33 -9.32
CA GLN A 5 -6.45 -3.46 -8.63
C GLN A 5 -6.52 -3.31 -7.11
N LEU A 6 -6.24 -2.11 -6.58
CA LEU A 6 -6.34 -1.84 -5.15
C LEU A 6 -7.80 -1.94 -4.67
N ILE A 7 -8.75 -1.35 -5.40
CA ILE A 7 -10.18 -1.43 -5.07
C ILE A 7 -10.65 -2.90 -5.00
N THR A 8 -10.30 -3.71 -6.00
CA THR A 8 -10.68 -5.13 -6.05
C THR A 8 -10.08 -5.88 -4.86
N LEU A 9 -8.77 -5.73 -4.63
CA LEU A 9 -8.08 -6.40 -3.52
C LEU A 9 -8.71 -6.07 -2.16
N ILE A 10 -8.99 -4.78 -1.89
CA ILE A 10 -9.59 -4.36 -0.63
C ILE A 10 -11.02 -4.88 -0.49
N SER A 11 -11.81 -4.85 -1.57
CA SER A 11 -13.18 -5.35 -1.56
C SER A 11 -13.23 -6.84 -1.23
N GLU A 12 -12.36 -7.64 -1.83
CA GLU A 12 -12.26 -9.08 -1.58
C GLU A 12 -11.80 -9.40 -0.15
N LYS A 13 -10.87 -8.60 0.40
CA LYS A 13 -10.32 -8.81 1.75
C LYS A 13 -11.13 -8.15 2.87
N LEU A 14 -12.13 -7.33 2.55
CA LEU A 14 -12.82 -6.48 3.53
C LEU A 14 -13.39 -7.27 4.71
N LYS A 15 -14.01 -8.42 4.43
CA LYS A 15 -14.56 -9.30 5.48
C LYS A 15 -13.46 -9.83 6.40
N LEU A 16 -12.33 -10.24 5.82
CA LEU A 16 -11.20 -10.79 6.57
C LEU A 16 -10.57 -9.72 7.47
N ILE A 17 -10.34 -8.53 6.94
CA ILE A 17 -9.83 -7.36 7.68
C ILE A 17 -10.76 -7.02 8.85
N ARG A 18 -12.08 -7.00 8.60
CA ARG A 18 -13.07 -6.76 9.65
C ARG A 18 -12.99 -7.81 10.77
N THR A 19 -12.90 -9.09 10.41
CA THR A 19 -12.84 -10.18 11.41
C THR A 19 -11.53 -10.21 12.18
N GLU A 20 -10.40 -9.85 11.56
CA GLU A 20 -9.10 -9.72 12.24
C GLU A 20 -9.16 -8.66 13.34
N LYS A 21 -9.82 -7.53 13.07
CA LYS A 21 -10.04 -6.47 14.06
C LYS A 21 -11.19 -6.75 15.03
N THR A 22 -11.80 -7.93 14.96
CA THR A 22 -12.93 -8.35 15.81
C THR A 22 -14.17 -7.44 15.72
N PHE A 23 -14.33 -6.72 14.60
CA PHE A 23 -15.46 -5.82 14.42
C PHE A 23 -16.71 -6.56 13.94
N THR A 24 -17.88 -6.17 14.48
CA THR A 24 -19.17 -6.50 13.89
C THR A 24 -19.39 -5.74 12.58
N GLN A 25 -20.37 -6.17 11.78
CA GLN A 25 -20.73 -5.43 10.56
C GLN A 25 -21.22 -4.01 10.89
N ASP A 26 -21.92 -3.81 12.00
CA ASP A 26 -22.37 -2.49 12.43
C ASP A 26 -21.17 -1.60 12.77
N GLN A 27 -20.22 -2.09 13.59
CA GLN A 27 -19.02 -1.33 13.98
C GLN A 27 -18.16 -0.93 12.77
N MET A 28 -17.94 -1.85 11.83
CA MET A 28 -17.15 -1.55 10.62
C MET A 28 -17.89 -0.58 9.69
N SER A 29 -19.21 -0.72 9.58
CA SER A 29 -20.04 0.20 8.81
C SER A 29 -19.96 1.62 9.36
N ASP A 30 -20.08 1.78 10.67
CA ASP A 30 -19.96 3.08 11.35
C ASP A 30 -18.56 3.67 11.16
N LEU A 31 -17.51 2.85 11.35
CA LEU A 31 -16.12 3.24 11.15
C LEU A 31 -15.84 3.75 9.73
N LEU A 32 -16.40 3.09 8.72
CA LEU A 32 -16.19 3.43 7.31
C LEU A 32 -17.19 4.46 6.77
N GLY A 33 -18.18 4.88 7.55
CA GLY A 33 -19.26 5.75 7.09
C GLY A 33 -20.14 5.12 6.01
N LEU A 34 -20.35 3.79 6.07
CA LEU A 34 -21.17 3.03 5.13
C LEU A 34 -22.44 2.54 5.79
N SER A 35 -23.52 2.37 5.00
CA SER A 35 -24.65 1.57 5.49
C SER A 35 -24.24 0.11 5.69
N LYS A 36 -24.82 -0.56 6.71
CA LYS A 36 -24.65 -2.01 6.92
C LYS A 36 -24.96 -2.82 5.66
N LYS A 37 -26.01 -2.44 4.93
CA LYS A 37 -26.40 -3.09 3.68
C LYS A 37 -25.27 -3.01 2.64
N THR A 38 -24.66 -1.83 2.48
CA THR A 38 -23.54 -1.61 1.56
C THR A 38 -22.34 -2.49 1.94
N LEU A 39 -21.93 -2.48 3.21
CA LEU A 39 -20.84 -3.32 3.69
C LEU A 39 -21.11 -4.81 3.39
N VAL A 40 -22.31 -5.29 3.70
CA VAL A 40 -22.71 -6.69 3.44
C VAL A 40 -22.67 -7.03 1.94
N GLN A 41 -23.06 -6.11 1.05
CA GLN A 41 -22.97 -6.37 -0.39
C GLN A 41 -21.51 -6.49 -0.85
N ILE A 42 -20.61 -5.66 -0.31
CA ILE A 42 -19.17 -5.73 -0.61
C ILE A 42 -18.59 -7.06 -0.10
N GLU A 43 -18.85 -7.43 1.16
CA GLU A 43 -18.36 -8.69 1.74
C GLU A 43 -18.86 -9.96 1.03
N LYS A 44 -20.00 -9.86 0.33
CA LYS A 44 -20.55 -10.94 -0.49
C LYS A 44 -20.04 -10.92 -1.94
N GLY A 45 -19.16 -9.99 -2.30
CA GLY A 45 -18.60 -9.85 -3.65
C GLY A 45 -19.63 -9.37 -4.69
N ARG A 46 -20.75 -8.79 -4.26
CA ARG A 46 -21.82 -8.35 -5.18
C ARG A 46 -21.58 -6.96 -5.76
N ILE A 47 -20.87 -6.11 -5.01
CA ILE A 47 -20.41 -4.79 -5.44
C ILE A 47 -18.98 -4.61 -4.93
N LEU A 48 -18.22 -3.72 -5.58
CA LEU A 48 -16.91 -3.30 -5.09
C LEU A 48 -17.06 -2.06 -4.19
N ALA A 49 -16.08 -1.86 -3.32
CA ALA A 49 -15.90 -0.60 -2.61
C ALA A 49 -15.56 0.53 -3.59
N GLY A 50 -15.95 1.77 -3.26
CA GLY A 50 -15.46 2.95 -3.97
C GLY A 50 -14.06 3.33 -3.52
N TRP A 51 -13.36 4.16 -4.30
CA TRP A 51 -12.00 4.63 -3.98
C TRP A 51 -11.88 5.25 -2.57
N THR A 52 -12.83 6.10 -2.18
CA THR A 52 -12.81 6.75 -0.86
C THR A 52 -12.89 5.74 0.27
N THR A 53 -13.76 4.73 0.14
CA THR A 53 -13.84 3.60 1.09
C THR A 53 -12.56 2.79 1.10
N THR A 54 -11.98 2.49 -0.07
CA THR A 54 -10.70 1.79 -0.18
C THR A 54 -9.59 2.52 0.56
N VAL A 55 -9.47 3.85 0.37
CA VAL A 55 -8.51 4.70 1.09
C VAL A 55 -8.80 4.70 2.60
N ALA A 56 -10.07 4.82 3.00
CA ALA A 56 -10.47 4.78 4.40
C ALA A 56 -10.09 3.45 5.06
N VAL A 57 -10.31 2.31 4.39
CA VAL A 57 -9.87 0.99 4.88
C VAL A 57 -8.35 0.95 5.00
N CYS A 58 -7.60 1.41 3.99
CA CYS A 58 -6.15 1.43 4.05
C CYS A 58 -5.61 2.28 5.20
N THR A 59 -6.31 3.37 5.54
CA THR A 59 -5.91 4.31 6.60
C THR A 59 -6.30 3.79 7.98
N LEU A 60 -7.57 3.45 8.18
CA LEU A 60 -8.13 3.07 9.49
C LEU A 60 -7.76 1.65 9.90
N CYS A 61 -7.35 0.80 8.94
CA CYS A 61 -6.90 -0.56 9.19
C CYS A 61 -5.42 -0.77 8.81
N ARG A 62 -4.59 0.27 8.80
CA ARG A 62 -3.18 0.22 8.35
C ARG A 62 -2.34 -0.88 9.04
N ASP A 63 -2.65 -1.19 10.28
CA ASP A 63 -2.05 -2.23 11.14
C ASP A 63 -2.56 -3.65 10.87
N SER A 64 -3.58 -3.83 10.01
CA SER A 64 -4.09 -5.14 9.61
C SER A 64 -2.99 -5.96 8.93
N THR A 65 -2.69 -7.14 9.46
CA THR A 65 -1.69 -8.03 8.85
C THR A 65 -2.18 -8.54 7.50
N ILE A 66 -3.49 -8.77 7.37
CA ILE A 66 -4.14 -9.20 6.12
C ILE A 66 -3.96 -8.15 5.02
N LEU A 67 -4.12 -6.88 5.39
CA LEU A 67 -3.93 -5.76 4.50
C LEU A 67 -2.46 -5.57 4.12
N GLN A 68 -1.55 -5.59 5.11
CA GLN A 68 -0.12 -5.44 4.87
C GLN A 68 0.45 -6.57 4.00
N HIS A 69 0.02 -7.82 4.24
CA HIS A 69 0.37 -8.95 3.39
C HIS A 69 -0.23 -8.82 1.99
N GLY A 70 -1.46 -8.32 1.85
CA GLY A 70 -2.09 -8.10 0.55
C GLY A 70 -1.38 -7.04 -0.30
N LEU A 71 -0.72 -6.08 0.35
CA LEU A 71 -0.08 -4.93 -0.30
C LEU A 71 1.44 -4.98 -0.30
N GLY A 72 2.04 -5.98 0.35
CA GLY A 72 3.49 -6.10 0.47
C GLY A 72 4.12 -5.06 1.38
N GLY A 73 3.40 -4.53 2.37
CA GLY A 73 3.94 -3.54 3.28
C GLY A 73 2.91 -2.51 3.70
N ASP A 74 3.35 -1.27 3.83
CA ASP A 74 2.52 -0.18 4.33
C ASP A 74 1.40 0.17 3.34
N PRO A 75 0.12 0.03 3.73
CA PRO A 75 -1.01 0.31 2.85
C PRO A 75 -1.07 1.76 2.37
N LEU A 76 -0.63 2.71 3.21
CA LEU A 76 -0.65 4.12 2.85
C LEU A 76 0.38 4.46 1.76
N GLU A 77 1.54 3.79 1.76
CA GLU A 77 2.53 3.99 0.69
C GLU A 77 1.93 3.63 -0.69
N VAL A 78 1.16 2.54 -0.77
CA VAL A 78 0.52 2.12 -2.01
C VAL A 78 -0.58 3.11 -2.44
N VAL A 79 -1.39 3.57 -1.48
CA VAL A 79 -2.43 4.58 -1.73
C VAL A 79 -1.80 5.88 -2.25
N ASP A 80 -0.76 6.37 -1.59
CA ASP A 80 -0.06 7.59 -1.96
C ASP A 80 0.58 7.48 -3.34
N LEU A 81 1.18 6.33 -3.66
CA LEU A 81 1.74 6.08 -5.00
C LEU A 81 0.65 6.15 -6.06
N ILE A 82 -0.48 5.47 -5.85
CA ILE A 82 -1.60 5.49 -6.80
C ILE A 82 -2.16 6.90 -6.95
N ALA A 83 -2.32 7.65 -5.85
CA ALA A 83 -2.85 9.01 -5.87
C ALA A 83 -1.92 10.00 -6.57
N ASN A 84 -0.59 9.78 -6.52
CA ASN A 84 0.42 10.63 -7.15
C ASN A 84 0.90 10.08 -8.51
N ASN A 85 0.01 9.41 -9.26
CA ASN A 85 0.29 8.89 -10.61
C ASN A 85 1.54 7.99 -10.67
N GLY A 86 1.76 7.23 -9.62
CA GLY A 86 2.81 6.23 -9.52
C GLY A 86 4.18 6.75 -9.15
N THR A 87 4.34 8.01 -8.71
CA THR A 87 5.62 8.53 -8.20
C THR A 87 5.43 9.31 -6.91
N LEU A 88 6.25 9.02 -5.90
CA LEU A 88 6.34 9.77 -4.64
C LEU A 88 7.73 10.35 -4.45
N GLN A 89 7.77 11.63 -4.11
CA GLN A 89 8.98 12.37 -3.73
C GLN A 89 9.28 12.20 -2.22
N PRO A 90 10.50 12.49 -1.76
CA PRO A 90 10.95 12.14 -0.40
C PRO A 90 10.13 12.90 0.65
N LYS A 91 9.57 12.20 1.64
CA LYS A 91 8.99 12.89 2.80
C LYS A 91 8.97 12.12 4.11
N GLU A 92 9.19 10.79 4.15
CA GLU A 92 8.97 10.05 5.40
C GLU A 92 9.97 8.90 5.64
N LYS A 93 10.23 8.66 6.92
CA LYS A 93 10.96 7.48 7.42
C LYS A 93 10.06 6.27 7.21
N THR A 94 10.55 5.27 6.49
CA THR A 94 9.78 4.04 6.31
C THR A 94 9.84 3.21 7.59
N MET A 95 8.79 2.44 7.89
CA MET A 95 8.82 1.45 8.97
C MET A 95 9.78 0.27 8.71
N GLY A 96 10.60 0.35 7.66
CA GLY A 96 11.66 -0.62 7.38
C GLY A 96 11.15 -2.03 7.12
N GLY A 97 9.91 -2.23 6.67
CA GLY A 97 9.39 -3.58 6.42
C GLY A 97 10.33 -4.35 5.47
N TYR A 98 10.96 -5.42 5.97
CA TYR A 98 12.02 -6.15 5.26
C TYR A 98 11.50 -7.31 4.40
N ILE A 99 10.36 -7.92 4.78
CA ILE A 99 9.96 -9.24 4.25
C ILE A 99 9.55 -9.18 2.77
N TRP A 100 8.91 -8.10 2.34
CA TRP A 100 8.34 -7.98 0.99
C TRP A 100 9.24 -7.25 0.00
N TRP A 101 10.49 -6.98 0.37
CA TRP A 101 11.38 -6.13 -0.41
C TRP A 101 12.60 -6.91 -0.88
N LYS A 102 12.78 -6.96 -2.19
CA LYS A 102 13.98 -7.51 -2.82
C LYS A 102 14.98 -6.38 -3.04
N ASN A 103 16.18 -6.51 -2.48
CA ASN A 103 17.31 -5.63 -2.83
C ASN A 103 17.71 -5.89 -4.29
N ILE A 104 17.71 -4.84 -5.11
CA ILE A 104 18.19 -4.87 -6.50
C ILE A 104 19.64 -4.40 -6.54
N HIS A 105 19.89 -3.22 -5.96
CA HIS A 105 21.22 -2.61 -5.90
C HIS A 105 21.47 -1.96 -4.54
N GLU A 106 22.74 -1.91 -4.14
CA GLU A 106 23.21 -1.27 -2.92
C GLU A 106 24.53 -0.58 -3.21
N HIS A 107 24.64 0.71 -2.88
CA HIS A 107 25.82 1.52 -3.14
C HIS A 107 25.84 2.73 -2.21
N GLY A 108 27.01 3.04 -1.61
CA GLY A 108 27.18 4.27 -0.82
C GLY A 108 26.22 4.40 0.37
N GLY A 109 25.65 3.29 0.85
CA GLY A 109 24.63 3.31 1.90
C GLY A 109 23.19 3.59 1.42
N PHE A 110 22.98 3.68 0.12
CA PHE A 110 21.66 3.67 -0.49
C PHE A 110 21.27 2.27 -0.92
N ARG A 111 19.99 1.96 -0.91
CA ARG A 111 19.42 0.69 -1.38
C ARG A 111 18.28 0.94 -2.33
N LEU A 112 18.40 0.42 -3.56
CA LEU A 112 17.27 0.28 -4.48
C LEU A 112 16.60 -1.06 -4.23
N GLN A 113 15.31 -1.03 -3.90
CA GLN A 113 14.51 -2.20 -3.60
C GLN A 113 13.26 -2.25 -4.46
N GLN A 114 12.77 -3.44 -4.74
CA GLN A 114 11.46 -3.65 -5.37
C GLN A 114 10.56 -4.45 -4.43
N ASN A 115 9.32 -3.98 -4.32
CA ASN A 115 8.28 -4.69 -3.61
C ASN A 115 7.84 -5.91 -4.41
N VAL A 116 7.79 -7.08 -3.80
CA VAL A 116 7.45 -8.33 -4.53
C VAL A 116 5.96 -8.48 -4.81
N ILE A 117 5.09 -7.73 -4.13
CA ILE A 117 3.62 -7.82 -4.25
C ILE A 117 3.07 -6.66 -5.08
N SER A 118 3.28 -5.43 -4.63
CA SER A 118 2.78 -4.24 -5.31
C SER A 118 3.61 -3.86 -6.54
N LEU A 119 4.81 -4.44 -6.67
CA LEU A 119 5.76 -4.28 -7.76
C LEU A 119 6.38 -2.88 -7.91
N HIS A 120 6.14 -1.96 -6.97
CA HIS A 120 6.81 -0.66 -6.97
C HIS A 120 8.26 -0.76 -6.49
N PHE A 121 9.05 0.20 -6.95
CA PHE A 121 10.42 0.42 -6.54
C PHE A 121 10.47 1.46 -5.43
N ARG A 122 11.46 1.35 -4.56
CA ARG A 122 11.85 2.43 -3.63
C ARG A 122 13.36 2.54 -3.53
N ILE A 123 13.84 3.76 -3.27
CA ILE A 123 15.23 3.99 -2.86
C ILE A 123 15.23 4.47 -1.42
N LEU A 124 16.04 3.82 -0.58
CA LEU A 124 16.27 4.17 0.81
C LEU A 124 17.71 4.64 1.04
N ASP A 125 17.91 5.53 2.00
CA ASP A 125 19.23 5.84 2.56
C ASP A 125 19.62 4.89 3.72
N ASN A 126 20.79 5.14 4.31
CA ASN A 126 21.33 4.40 5.46
C ASN A 126 20.43 4.44 6.70
N ASN A 127 19.62 5.50 6.83
CA ASN A 127 18.73 5.74 7.95
C ASN A 127 17.30 5.23 7.68
N ASN A 128 17.07 4.53 6.57
CA ASN A 128 15.77 4.04 6.08
C ASN A 128 14.77 5.15 5.70
N PHE A 129 15.25 6.35 5.37
CA PHE A 129 14.43 7.38 4.74
C PHE A 129 14.23 7.06 3.27
N ARG A 130 12.98 7.18 2.82
CA ARG A 130 12.62 7.00 1.41
C ARG A 130 12.97 8.25 0.63
N LEU A 131 13.86 8.11 -0.34
CA LEU A 131 14.18 9.14 -1.32
C LEU A 131 13.14 9.19 -2.44
N ILE A 132 12.70 8.03 -2.91
CA ILE A 132 11.68 7.91 -3.95
C ILE A 132 10.94 6.58 -3.78
N SER A 133 9.66 6.55 -4.11
CA SER A 133 8.96 5.33 -4.50
C SER A 133 8.28 5.55 -5.86
N THR A 134 8.28 4.53 -6.71
CA THR A 134 7.65 4.64 -8.04
C THR A 134 7.20 3.29 -8.60
N PHE A 135 6.11 3.25 -9.36
CA PHE A 135 5.75 2.07 -10.17
C PHE A 135 6.51 2.00 -11.50
N ASP A 136 7.24 3.05 -11.87
CA ASP A 136 8.00 3.15 -13.11
C ASP A 136 9.48 2.76 -12.87
N GLU A 137 9.88 1.66 -13.51
CA GLU A 137 11.25 1.15 -13.43
C GLU A 137 12.29 2.12 -14.01
N GLN A 138 11.95 2.85 -15.08
CA GLN A 138 12.88 3.81 -15.69
C GLN A 138 13.15 4.99 -14.75
N VAL A 139 12.10 5.51 -14.10
CA VAL A 139 12.23 6.57 -13.09
C VAL A 139 13.12 6.10 -11.94
N ALA A 140 12.93 4.85 -11.47
CA ALA A 140 13.76 4.28 -10.41
C ALA A 140 15.23 4.14 -10.83
N LYS A 141 15.51 3.64 -12.04
CA LYS A 141 16.88 3.49 -12.57
C LYS A 141 17.58 4.83 -12.74
N GLN A 142 16.92 5.82 -13.34
CA GLN A 142 17.48 7.16 -13.50
C GLN A 142 17.78 7.84 -12.15
N ALA A 143 16.91 7.65 -11.15
CA ALA A 143 17.17 8.16 -9.81
C ALA A 143 18.36 7.44 -9.15
N TRP A 144 18.52 6.14 -9.39
CA TRP A 144 19.64 5.35 -8.87
C TRP A 144 20.99 5.74 -9.48
N GLU A 145 21.06 5.92 -10.80
CA GLU A 145 22.28 6.33 -11.51
C GLU A 145 22.85 7.65 -10.95
N LYS A 146 21.99 8.60 -10.61
CA LYS A 146 22.37 9.89 -9.99
C LYS A 146 23.02 9.75 -8.62
N LEU A 147 22.79 8.64 -7.91
CA LEU A 147 23.36 8.36 -6.59
C LEU A 147 24.70 7.62 -6.67
N GLN A 148 25.09 7.15 -7.86
CA GLN A 148 26.36 6.47 -8.12
C GLN A 148 27.44 7.39 -8.71
N MET A 149 27.06 8.64 -9.05
CA MET A 149 27.98 9.70 -9.50
C MET A 149 28.62 10.40 -8.32
#